data_AF-A0AAD7Z1V7-F1
#
_entry.id   AF-A0AAD7Z1V7-F1
#
_cell.length_a   1.000
_cell.length_b   1.000
_cell.length_c   1.000
_cell.angle_alpha   90.00
_cell.angle_beta   90.00
_cell.angle_gamma   90.00
#
_symmetry.space_group_name_H-M   'P 1'
#
loop_
_entity.id
_entity.type
_entity.pdbx_description
1 polymer ?
#
loop_
_entity_poly.entity_id
_entity_poly.type
_entity_poly.pdbx_seq_one_letter_code
_entity_poly.pdbx_strand_id
1 'polypeptide(L)'
;MKDFSVAAALINAFHHLIEDRNDAGEILTLINQKMYSRNSLSTVVINNNLNRRRTNFQQINVDDNNVSDFPRLHYNELILVSLGTYQIKQARSYYSEHIRANGSFTIEVCREVDSSLLRELSTENSVWLLKGKIQSRHVGRKIYFVLFIFWSTALLTVGTQYYNTIAIVM
;
A
#
# COMPACT_ATOMS: atom_id res chain seq x y z
N MET A 1 -28.57 -28.80 -10.10
CA MET A 1 -29.25 -27.50 -10.37
C MET A 1 -30.31 -27.16 -9.34
N LYS A 2 -31.16 -28.09 -8.91
CA LYS A 2 -32.20 -27.84 -7.88
C LYS A 2 -31.65 -27.33 -6.55
N ASP A 3 -30.52 -27.89 -6.10
CA ASP A 3 -29.89 -27.52 -4.83
C ASP A 3 -29.39 -26.07 -4.82
N PHE A 4 -28.90 -25.57 -5.96
CA PHE A 4 -28.50 -24.16 -6.11
C PHE A 4 -29.72 -23.23 -5.99
N SER A 5 -30.82 -23.57 -6.65
CA SER A 5 -32.06 -22.79 -6.58
C SER A 5 -32.63 -22.74 -5.17
N VAL A 6 -32.61 -23.88 -4.46
CA VAL A 6 -33.04 -23.95 -3.05
C VAL A 6 -32.11 -23.12 -2.17
N ALA A 7 -30.79 -23.26 -2.31
CA ALA A 7 -29.82 -22.47 -1.56
C ALA A 7 -29.96 -20.96 -1.81
N ALA A 8 -30.11 -20.54 -3.07
CA ALA A 8 -30.32 -19.14 -3.43
C ALA A 8 -31.64 -18.60 -2.87
N ALA A 9 -32.72 -19.38 -2.90
CA ALA A 9 -34.01 -18.98 -2.32
C ALA A 9 -33.91 -18.81 -0.80
N LEU A 10 -33.20 -19.72 -0.10
CA LEU A 10 -32.96 -19.62 1.33
C LEU A 10 -32.09 -18.40 1.67
N ILE A 11 -31.03 -18.14 0.92
CA ILE A 11 -30.18 -16.95 1.11
C ILE A 11 -31.03 -15.69 0.92
N ASN A 12 -31.82 -15.59 -0.15
CA ASN A 12 -32.64 -14.40 -0.39
C ASN A 12 -33.74 -14.21 0.67
N ALA A 13 -34.26 -15.28 1.26
CA ALA A 13 -35.31 -15.21 2.27
C ALA A 13 -34.78 -14.89 3.68
N PHE A 14 -33.55 -15.32 4.01
CA PHE A 14 -33.06 -15.30 5.40
C PHE A 14 -31.72 -14.59 5.59
N HIS A 15 -30.94 -14.35 4.55
CA HIS A 15 -29.70 -13.59 4.66
C HIS A 15 -30.01 -12.11 4.82
N HIS A 16 -29.22 -11.42 5.64
CA HIS A 16 -29.37 -9.99 5.83
C HIS A 16 -29.07 -9.28 4.49
N LEU A 17 -29.80 -8.21 4.21
CA LEU A 17 -29.52 -7.41 3.03
C LEU A 17 -28.06 -6.94 3.08
N ILE A 18 -27.38 -7.06 1.94
CA ILE A 18 -26.02 -6.55 1.82
C ILE A 18 -26.15 -5.03 1.75
N GLU A 19 -25.82 -4.37 2.86
CA GLU A 19 -25.78 -2.93 2.95
C GLU A 19 -24.37 -2.41 2.68
N ASP A 20 -24.30 -1.21 2.12
CA ASP A 20 -23.03 -0.53 1.96
C ASP A 20 -22.40 -0.25 3.33
N ARG A 21 -21.09 -0.47 3.40
CA ARG A 21 -20.33 -0.08 4.58
C ARG A 21 -20.27 1.45 4.66
N ASN A 22 -20.14 1.97 5.89
CA ASN A 22 -20.06 3.41 6.12
C ASN A 22 -18.94 4.13 5.33
N ASP A 23 -17.89 3.40 4.93
CA ASP A 23 -16.75 3.91 4.18
C ASP A 23 -16.89 3.77 2.64
N ALA A 24 -17.96 3.17 2.14
CA ALA A 24 -18.14 2.90 0.71
C ALA A 24 -18.15 4.17 -0.14
N GLY A 25 -18.83 5.22 0.32
CA GLY A 25 -18.87 6.51 -0.37
C GLY A 25 -17.48 7.15 -0.51
N GLU A 26 -16.70 7.17 0.57
CA GLU A 26 -15.33 7.71 0.57
C GLU A 26 -14.39 6.91 -0.35
N ILE A 27 -14.50 5.57 -0.33
CA ILE A 27 -13.74 4.70 -1.23
C ILE A 27 -14.08 4.99 -2.69
N LEU A 28 -15.36 5.14 -3.04
CA LEU A 28 -15.78 5.47 -4.41
C LEU A 28 -15.27 6.84 -4.84
N THR A 29 -15.32 7.84 -3.97
CA THR A 29 -14.74 9.16 -4.24
C THR A 29 -13.24 9.06 -4.51
N LEU A 30 -12.49 8.33 -3.69
CA LEU A 30 -11.05 8.12 -3.89
C LEU A 30 -10.74 7.41 -5.21
N ILE A 31 -11.49 6.35 -5.54
CA ILE A 31 -11.34 5.63 -6.81
C ILE A 31 -11.54 6.60 -7.98
N ASN A 32 -12.63 7.36 -7.99
CA ASN A 32 -12.94 8.28 -9.08
C ASN A 32 -11.89 9.40 -9.22
N GLN A 33 -11.38 9.92 -8.11
CA GLN A 33 -10.31 10.93 -8.12
C GLN A 33 -8.99 10.39 -8.67
N LYS A 34 -8.69 9.11 -8.44
CA LYS A 34 -7.39 8.51 -8.81
C LYS A 34 -7.42 7.76 -10.13
N MET A 35 -8.59 7.34 -10.62
CA MET A 35 -8.76 6.47 -11.80
C MET A 35 -8.02 6.98 -13.04
N TYR A 36 -8.05 8.29 -13.28
CA TYR A 36 -7.41 8.93 -14.43
C TYR A 36 -6.19 9.77 -14.04
N SER A 37 -5.79 9.73 -12.78
CA SER A 37 -4.62 10.46 -12.30
C SER A 37 -3.34 9.79 -12.80
N ARG A 38 -2.40 10.59 -13.30
CA ARG A 38 -1.09 10.08 -13.68
C ARG A 38 -0.32 9.69 -12.43
N ASN A 39 0.33 8.53 -12.49
CA ASN A 39 1.23 8.08 -11.44
C ASN A 39 2.58 8.82 -11.55
N SER A 40 2.73 9.90 -10.79
CA SER A 40 3.97 10.69 -10.73
C SER A 40 5.13 9.86 -10.15
N LEU A 41 4.85 9.09 -9.10
CA LEU A 41 5.85 8.23 -8.47
C LEU A 41 6.43 7.21 -9.46
N SER A 42 5.62 6.60 -10.32
CA SER A 42 6.14 5.63 -11.30
C SER A 42 7.12 6.28 -12.28
N THR A 43 6.85 7.50 -12.71
CA THR A 43 7.73 8.28 -13.59
C THR A 43 9.08 8.52 -12.89
N VAL A 44 9.03 8.94 -11.63
CA VAL A 44 10.22 9.19 -10.80
C VAL A 44 11.03 7.93 -10.55
N VAL A 45 10.37 6.81 -10.24
CA VAL A 45 11.03 5.52 -10.01
C VAL A 45 11.80 5.06 -11.24
N ILE A 46 11.20 5.19 -12.43
CA ILE A 46 11.82 4.81 -13.70
C ILE A 46 13.02 5.71 -14.01
N ASN A 47 12.84 7.04 -13.93
CA ASN A 47 13.89 7.99 -14.26
C ASN A 47 15.13 7.86 -13.36
N ASN A 48 14.91 7.56 -12.07
CA ASN A 48 15.98 7.47 -11.07
C ASN A 48 16.48 6.05 -10.80
N ASN A 49 15.90 5.03 -11.48
CA ASN A 49 16.18 3.62 -11.26
C ASN A 49 16.05 3.20 -9.78
N LEU A 50 15.02 3.72 -9.08
CA LEU A 50 14.88 3.53 -7.62
C LEU A 50 14.68 2.06 -7.23
N ASN A 51 14.19 1.22 -8.13
CA ASN A 51 14.11 -0.23 -7.96
C ASN A 51 15.49 -0.90 -7.83
N ARG A 52 16.53 -0.32 -8.44
CA ARG A 52 17.90 -0.86 -8.45
C ARG A 52 18.78 -0.30 -7.35
N ARG A 53 18.45 0.88 -6.81
CA ARG A 53 19.23 1.53 -5.74
C ARG A 53 19.12 0.74 -4.42
N ARG A 54 20.27 0.49 -3.78
CA ARG A 54 20.37 -0.18 -2.47
C ARG A 54 20.84 0.73 -1.34
N THR A 55 21.67 1.72 -1.63
CA THR A 55 22.46 2.47 -0.63
C THR A 55 21.64 3.21 0.43
N ASN A 56 20.38 3.55 0.15
CA ASN A 56 19.53 4.35 1.07
C ASN A 56 18.31 3.57 1.61
N PHE A 57 18.21 2.27 1.33
CA PHE A 57 17.08 1.45 1.76
C PHE A 57 17.50 0.53 2.90
N GLN A 58 16.83 0.68 4.04
CA GLN A 58 17.05 -0.13 5.24
C GLN A 58 15.91 -1.15 5.37
N GLN A 59 16.24 -2.42 5.57
CA GLN A 59 15.22 -3.45 5.77
C GLN A 59 14.47 -3.20 7.08
N ILE A 60 13.13 -3.28 7.05
CA ILE A 60 12.29 -3.23 8.25
C ILE A 60 12.36 -4.58 8.95
N ASN A 61 12.74 -4.57 10.22
CA ASN A 61 12.84 -5.75 11.08
C ASN A 61 12.17 -5.44 12.42
N VAL A 62 11.47 -6.41 12.99
CA VAL A 62 10.70 -6.23 14.23
C VAL A 62 11.60 -5.86 15.42
N ASP A 63 12.88 -6.26 15.38
CA ASP A 63 13.81 -6.14 16.51
C ASP A 63 14.68 -4.87 16.50
N ASP A 64 14.71 -4.10 15.41
CA ASP A 64 15.77 -3.09 15.18
C ASP A 64 15.37 -1.64 15.51
N ASN A 65 14.26 -1.38 16.24
CA ASN A 65 13.69 -0.03 16.45
C ASN A 65 13.51 0.78 15.15
N ASN A 66 13.58 0.14 13.97
CA ASN A 66 13.65 0.82 12.68
C ASN A 66 12.28 1.23 12.12
N VAL A 67 11.24 1.14 12.94
CA VAL A 67 9.88 1.57 12.64
C VAL A 67 9.30 2.51 13.70
N SER A 68 10.08 2.91 14.72
CA SER A 68 9.57 3.78 15.79
C SER A 68 9.14 5.15 15.27
N ASP A 69 9.81 5.63 14.22
CA ASP A 69 9.61 6.89 13.52
C ASP A 69 8.74 6.74 12.26
N PHE A 70 8.28 5.52 11.94
CA PHE A 70 7.44 5.27 10.78
C PHE A 70 6.03 5.88 10.96
N PRO A 71 5.44 6.51 9.93
CA PRO A 71 4.09 7.08 10.02
C PRO A 71 3.06 6.07 10.53
N ARG A 72 2.29 6.47 11.54
CA ARG A 72 1.20 5.64 12.09
C ARG A 72 -0.10 6.04 11.43
N LEU A 73 -0.72 5.09 10.74
CA LEU A 73 -2.06 5.22 10.21
C LEU A 73 -3.08 4.58 11.17
N HIS A 74 -4.19 5.28 11.36
CA HIS A 74 -5.36 4.71 11.98
C HIS A 74 -6.00 3.64 11.08
N TYR A 75 -6.80 2.75 11.66
CA TYR A 75 -7.37 1.63 10.93
C TYR A 75 -8.33 2.07 9.80
N ASN A 76 -9.10 3.15 10.02
CA ASN A 76 -9.93 3.76 8.98
C ASN A 76 -9.09 4.30 7.81
N GLU A 77 -7.96 4.95 8.09
CA GLU A 77 -7.04 5.43 7.05
C GLU A 77 -6.45 4.25 6.27
N LEU A 78 -6.07 3.16 6.96
CA LEU A 78 -5.62 1.94 6.28
C LEU A 78 -6.70 1.37 5.36
N ILE A 79 -7.98 1.40 5.77
CA ILE A 79 -9.09 0.92 4.93
C ILE A 79 -9.20 1.77 3.66
N LEU A 80 -9.07 3.09 3.75
CA LEU A 80 -9.09 3.97 2.60
C LEU A 80 -7.90 3.72 1.67
N VAL A 81 -6.70 3.53 2.23
CA VAL A 81 -5.49 3.21 1.46
C VAL A 81 -5.62 1.89 0.72
N SER A 82 -6.22 0.88 1.36
CA SER A 82 -6.38 -0.45 0.79
C SER A 82 -7.70 -0.65 0.03
N LEU A 83 -8.51 0.41 -0.12
CA LEU A 83 -9.83 0.40 -0.74
C LEU A 83 -10.76 -0.69 -0.18
N GLY A 84 -10.69 -0.93 1.13
CA GLY A 84 -11.52 -1.90 1.84
C GLY A 84 -10.77 -2.80 2.82
N THR A 85 -11.51 -3.43 3.73
CA THR A 85 -10.94 -4.24 4.82
C THR A 85 -10.32 -5.56 4.39
N TYR A 86 -10.71 -6.09 3.22
CA TYR A 86 -10.29 -7.41 2.76
C TYR A 86 -8.75 -7.50 2.63
N GLN A 87 -8.13 -6.52 1.99
CA GLN A 87 -6.69 -6.49 1.76
C GLN A 87 -5.90 -6.42 3.07
N ILE A 88 -6.39 -5.67 4.07
CA ILE A 88 -5.76 -5.57 5.38
C ILE A 88 -5.81 -6.91 6.11
N LYS A 89 -6.97 -7.57 6.09
CA LYS A 89 -7.14 -8.89 6.70
C LYS A 89 -6.23 -9.92 6.04
N GLN A 90 -6.09 -9.86 4.71
CA GLN A 90 -5.26 -10.78 3.95
C GLN A 90 -3.75 -10.53 4.15
N ALA A 91 -3.33 -9.29 4.42
CA ALA A 91 -1.92 -8.91 4.53
C ALA A 91 -1.12 -9.77 5.52
N ARG A 92 -1.71 -10.16 6.66
CA ARG A 92 -1.06 -11.01 7.68
C ARG A 92 -0.75 -12.41 7.16
N SER A 93 -1.72 -13.06 6.53
CA SER A 93 -1.53 -14.39 5.93
C SER A 93 -0.51 -14.30 4.80
N TYR A 94 -0.63 -13.25 3.98
CA TYR A 94 0.28 -13.01 2.87
C TYR A 94 1.73 -12.91 3.35
N TYR A 95 1.96 -12.08 4.35
CA TYR A 95 3.27 -11.89 4.96
C TYR A 95 3.83 -13.19 5.53
N SER A 96 3.02 -13.93 6.30
CA SER A 96 3.43 -15.19 6.94
C SER A 96 3.84 -16.28 5.95
N GLU A 97 3.19 -16.33 4.78
CA GLU A 97 3.57 -17.27 3.71
C GLU A 97 4.92 -16.90 3.06
N HIS A 98 5.29 -15.63 3.12
CA HIS A 98 6.38 -15.03 2.34
C HIS A 98 7.61 -14.65 3.17
N ILE A 99 7.51 -14.68 4.51
CA ILE A 99 8.62 -14.54 5.44
C ILE A 99 9.53 -15.78 5.39
N ARG A 100 10.18 -15.99 4.24
CA ARG A 100 11.17 -17.05 4.05
C ARG A 100 12.56 -16.43 4.15
N ALA A 101 13.48 -17.17 4.78
CA ALA A 101 14.88 -16.73 4.98
C ALA A 101 15.69 -16.54 3.68
N ASN A 102 15.09 -16.79 2.51
CA ASN A 102 15.75 -16.66 1.20
C ASN A 102 15.62 -15.26 0.56
N GLY A 103 15.01 -14.28 1.25
CA GLY A 103 14.90 -12.91 0.75
C GLY A 103 13.94 -12.74 -0.45
N SER A 104 12.98 -13.66 -0.61
CA SER A 104 11.87 -13.58 -1.59
C SER A 104 10.89 -12.45 -1.29
N PHE A 105 10.88 -12.00 -0.04
CA PHE A 105 10.02 -10.95 0.46
C PHE A 105 10.84 -10.08 1.40
N THR A 106 11.10 -8.85 0.98
CA THR A 106 11.76 -7.85 1.84
C THR A 106 10.98 -6.56 1.76
N ILE A 107 10.80 -5.92 2.91
CA ILE A 107 10.26 -4.56 3.00
C ILE A 107 11.40 -3.69 3.48
N GLU A 108 11.68 -2.65 2.73
CA GLU A 108 12.74 -1.69 3.02
C GLU A 108 12.14 -0.29 3.10
N VAL A 109 12.71 0.54 3.96
CA VAL A 109 12.37 1.96 4.14
C VAL A 109 13.56 2.83 3.74
N CYS A 110 13.29 3.87 2.98
CA CYS A 110 14.21 4.96 2.71
C CYS A 110 13.69 6.21 3.42
N ARG A 111 14.45 6.65 4.42
CA ARG A 111 14.14 7.85 5.23
C ARG A 111 14.69 9.12 4.59
N GLU A 112 15.86 8.99 3.97
CA GLU A 112 16.58 10.11 3.35
C GLU A 112 16.27 10.14 1.86
N VAL A 113 15.18 10.83 1.55
CA VAL A 113 14.84 11.19 0.18
C VAL A 113 15.64 12.43 -0.19
N ASP A 114 16.53 12.29 -1.18
CA ASP A 114 17.39 13.39 -1.63
C ASP A 114 16.58 14.58 -2.16
N SER A 115 17.15 15.78 -2.10
CA SER A 115 16.48 17.04 -2.47
C SER A 115 16.04 17.06 -3.94
N SER A 116 16.76 16.35 -4.82
CA SER A 116 16.38 16.15 -6.22
C SER A 116 15.09 15.34 -6.35
N LEU A 117 14.97 14.27 -5.58
CA LEU A 117 13.82 13.38 -5.58
C LEU A 117 12.59 14.09 -5.00
N LEU A 118 12.75 14.88 -3.93
CA LEU A 118 11.68 15.75 -3.40
C LEU A 118 11.18 16.75 -4.45
N ARG A 119 12.10 17.38 -5.21
CA ARG A 119 11.77 18.31 -6.29
C ARG A 119 11.01 17.64 -7.43
N GLU A 120 11.44 16.44 -7.85
CA GLU A 120 10.74 15.67 -8.89
C GLU A 120 9.34 15.22 -8.44
N LEU A 121 9.19 14.91 -7.15
CA LEU A 121 7.91 14.60 -6.53
C LEU A 121 7.05 15.85 -6.27
N SER A 122 7.58 17.05 -6.55
CA SER A 122 6.92 18.34 -6.32
C SER A 122 6.41 18.49 -4.89
N THR A 123 7.22 18.09 -3.90
CA THR A 123 6.86 18.17 -2.48
C THR A 123 8.00 18.76 -1.65
N GLU A 124 7.66 19.66 -0.73
CA GLU A 124 8.59 20.26 0.23
C GLU A 124 8.53 19.57 1.61
N ASN A 125 7.62 18.59 1.77
CA ASN A 125 7.43 17.89 3.02
C ASN A 125 8.47 16.79 3.23
N SER A 126 8.67 16.39 4.48
CA SER A 126 9.39 15.14 4.79
C SER A 126 8.61 13.95 4.22
N VAL A 127 9.31 13.15 3.43
CA VAL A 127 8.77 11.99 2.71
C VAL A 127 9.40 10.72 3.21
N TRP A 128 8.58 9.69 3.40
CA TRP A 128 9.01 8.32 3.60
C TRP A 128 8.77 7.52 2.33
N LEU A 129 9.81 6.85 1.83
CA LEU A 129 9.70 5.97 0.69
C LEU A 129 9.85 4.51 1.14
N LEU A 130 8.75 3.77 1.11
CA LEU A 130 8.78 2.32 1.25
C LEU A 130 9.08 1.65 -0.08
N LYS A 131 9.83 0.56 -0.02
CA LYS A 131 10.08 -0.34 -1.13
C LYS A 131 9.85 -1.78 -0.66
N GLY A 132 8.83 -2.42 -1.22
CA GLY A 132 8.61 -3.85 -1.11
C GLY A 132 9.22 -4.58 -2.30
N LYS A 133 10.05 -5.58 -2.02
CA LYS A 133 10.50 -6.58 -3.00
C LYS A 133 9.68 -7.85 -2.78
N ILE A 134 8.86 -8.21 -3.76
CA ILE A 134 7.89 -9.30 -3.63
C ILE A 134 8.08 -10.29 -4.79
N GLN A 135 8.40 -11.54 -4.49
CA GLN A 135 8.42 -12.60 -5.49
C GLN A 135 6.99 -13.00 -5.89
N SER A 136 6.77 -13.21 -7.19
CA SER A 136 5.48 -13.67 -7.71
C SER A 136 5.12 -15.05 -7.17
N ARG A 137 3.87 -15.21 -6.75
CA ARG A 137 3.28 -16.52 -6.38
C ARG A 137 3.03 -17.43 -7.59
N HIS A 138 2.80 -16.84 -8.75
CA HIS A 138 2.44 -17.57 -9.97
C HIS A 138 3.65 -17.84 -10.87
N VAL A 139 4.73 -17.07 -10.73
CA VAL A 139 5.92 -17.19 -11.57
C VAL A 139 7.17 -17.15 -10.69
N GLY A 140 7.72 -18.34 -10.40
CA GLY A 140 8.79 -18.51 -9.40
C GLY A 140 10.10 -17.74 -9.63
N ARG A 141 10.32 -17.06 -10.76
CA ARG A 141 11.52 -16.21 -10.97
C ARG A 141 11.22 -14.72 -11.03
N LYS A 142 9.95 -14.33 -11.00
CA LYS A 142 9.57 -12.92 -11.18
C LYS A 142 9.55 -12.19 -9.84
N ILE A 143 10.21 -11.05 -9.79
CA ILE A 143 10.25 -10.17 -8.62
C ILE A 143 9.58 -8.86 -9.00
N TYR A 144 8.73 -8.36 -8.13
CA TYR A 144 8.10 -7.05 -8.24
C TYR A 144 8.74 -6.11 -7.23
N PHE A 145 9.02 -4.88 -7.67
CA PHE A 145 9.35 -3.78 -6.79
C PHE A 145 8.14 -2.87 -6.67
N VAL A 146 7.58 -2.84 -5.48
CA VAL A 146 6.47 -1.96 -5.11
C VAL A 146 7.04 -0.82 -4.32
N LEU A 147 6.94 0.40 -4.83
CA LEU A 147 7.34 1.60 -4.11
C LEU A 147 6.10 2.34 -3.67
N PHE A 148 6.09 2.75 -2.41
CA PHE A 148 5.00 3.44 -1.78
C PHE A 148 5.57 4.66 -1.09
N ILE A 149 4.98 5.82 -1.37
CA ILE A 149 5.39 7.07 -0.78
C ILE A 149 4.37 7.53 0.26
N PHE A 150 4.85 7.94 1.43
CA PHE A 150 4.09 8.67 2.44
C PHE A 150 4.68 10.07 2.58
N TRP A 151 3.85 11.09 2.46
CA TRP A 151 4.21 12.44 2.88
C TRP A 151 3.40 12.81 4.12
N SER A 152 4.09 13.33 5.13
CA SER A 152 3.46 13.92 6.30
C SER A 152 3.28 15.41 6.04
N THR A 153 2.05 15.89 5.97
CA THR A 153 1.78 17.33 6.10
C THR A 153 1.86 17.69 7.56
N ALA A 154 2.90 18.42 7.95
CA ALA A 154 2.93 19.10 9.25
C ALA A 154 2.00 20.32 9.19
N LEU A 155 0.69 20.10 9.12
CA LEU A 155 -0.26 21.14 9.47
C LEU A 155 -0.47 21.06 10.97
N LEU A 156 0.25 21.94 11.67
CA LEU A 156 -0.12 22.35 13.02
C LEU A 156 -1.64 22.58 13.04
N THR A 157 -2.31 22.00 14.03
CA THR A 157 -3.70 22.21 14.46
C THR A 157 -4.87 21.37 13.89
N VAL A 158 -4.77 20.62 12.80
CA VAL A 158 -5.88 19.71 12.39
C VAL A 158 -5.31 18.46 11.73
N GLY A 159 -5.73 17.28 12.21
CA GLY A 159 -5.28 15.92 11.84
C GLY A 159 -4.38 15.76 10.60
N THR A 160 -3.22 15.14 10.80
CA THR A 160 -2.28 14.79 9.72
C THR A 160 -3.01 14.06 8.60
N GLN A 161 -3.03 14.64 7.40
CA GLN A 161 -3.60 14.00 6.20
C GLN A 161 -2.47 13.33 5.42
N TYR A 162 -2.48 12.01 5.37
CA TYR A 162 -1.55 11.24 4.56
C TYR A 162 -2.12 11.04 3.16
N TYR A 163 -1.36 11.41 2.13
CA TYR A 163 -1.66 10.94 0.79
C TYR A 163 -0.57 10.00 0.30
N ASN A 164 -1.01 9.09 -0.55
CA ASN A 164 -0.25 7.91 -0.90
C ASN A 164 -0.28 7.70 -2.40
N THR A 165 0.85 7.29 -2.96
CA THR A 165 0.96 6.87 -4.37
C THR A 165 1.79 5.59 -4.42
N ILE A 166 1.36 4.66 -5.26
CA ILE A 166 2.01 3.35 -5.39
C ILE A 166 2.56 3.22 -6.80
N ALA A 167 3.85 2.91 -6.94
CA ALA A 167 4.47 2.55 -8.20
C ALA A 167 4.87 1.07 -8.16
N ILE A 168 4.48 0.31 -9.20
CA ILE A 168 4.90 -1.09 -9.35
C ILE A 168 5.78 -1.17 -10.59
N VAL A 169 7.01 -1.64 -10.41
CA VAL A 169 7.98 -1.83 -11.49
C VAL A 169 8.42 -3.30 -11.52
N MET A 170 8.52 -3.83 -12.74
CA MET A 170 9.01 -5.19 -13.03
C MET A 170 10.53 -5.22 -13.21
#